data_AF-A0A847G145-F1
#
_entry.id   AF-A0A847G145-F1
#
_cell.length_a   1.000
_cell.length_b   1.000
_cell.length_c   1.000
_cell.angle_alpha   90.00
_cell.angle_beta   90.00
_cell.angle_gamma   90.00
#
_symmetry.space_group_name_H-M   'P 1'
#
loop_
_entity.id
_entity.type
_entity.pdbx_description
1 polymer ?
#
loop_
_entity_poly.entity_id
_entity_poly.type
_entity_poly.pdbx_seq_one_letter_code
_entity_poly.pdbx_strand_id
1 'polypeptide(L)'
;MIDRKRLFIYLGFAFGIAWLAGLIIYLTGGLVDSPVLVPGTPLTLALVLLSFVYMWAPALGNLLTRLITRQGWSDLLLRMQFKNCWKPLLAACSCQEFLQWLGEPFIFFSSPYILISICPSSKNFLRPTVRQPEWIRRLL
;
A
#
# COMPACT_ATOMS: atom_id res chain seq x y z
N MET A 1 22.14 4.12 -23.13
CA MET A 1 21.79 5.52 -22.81
C MET A 1 20.31 5.55 -22.47
N ILE A 2 19.91 6.20 -21.37
CA ILE A 2 18.52 6.19 -20.90
C ILE A 2 17.68 7.20 -21.69
N ASP A 3 16.61 6.72 -22.31
CA ASP A 3 15.66 7.57 -23.05
C ASP A 3 14.73 8.30 -22.10
N ARG A 4 15.11 9.55 -21.74
CA ARG A 4 14.32 10.42 -20.85
C ARG A 4 12.88 10.59 -21.31
N LYS A 5 12.64 10.73 -22.63
CA LYS A 5 11.29 10.85 -23.21
C LYS A 5 10.41 9.64 -22.90
N ARG A 6 10.96 8.43 -22.99
CA ARG A 6 10.25 7.18 -22.69
C ARG A 6 9.93 7.06 -21.19
N LEU A 7 10.88 7.46 -20.34
CA LEU A 7 10.67 7.46 -18.89
C LEU A 7 9.51 8.37 -18.49
N PHE A 8 9.44 9.58 -19.08
CA PHE A 8 8.35 10.51 -18.80
C PHE A 8 6.98 10.00 -19.25
N ILE A 9 6.90 9.38 -20.44
CA ILE A 9 5.64 8.78 -20.92
C ILE A 9 5.23 7.63 -19.99
N TYR A 10 6.18 6.81 -19.56
CA TYR A 10 5.93 5.71 -18.62
C TYR A 10 5.43 6.20 -17.26
N LEU A 11 6.11 7.19 -16.69
CA LEU A 11 5.70 7.79 -15.42
C LEU A 11 4.30 8.40 -15.53
N GLY A 12 4.03 9.14 -16.60
CA GLY A 12 2.73 9.77 -16.84
C GLY A 12 1.58 8.75 -16.88
N PHE A 13 1.75 7.64 -17.61
CA PHE A 13 0.73 6.60 -17.66
C PHE A 13 0.61 5.82 -16.34
N ALA A 14 1.73 5.43 -15.73
CA ALA A 14 1.70 4.67 -14.48
C ALA A 14 1.05 5.49 -13.34
N PHE A 15 1.45 6.75 -13.17
CA PHE A 15 0.83 7.63 -12.18
C PHE A 15 -0.60 8.01 -12.56
N GLY A 16 -0.88 8.28 -13.83
CA GLY A 16 -2.22 8.64 -14.28
C GLY A 16 -3.25 7.54 -14.02
N ILE A 17 -2.91 6.28 -14.34
CA ILE A 17 -3.77 5.11 -14.08
C ILE A 17 -3.97 4.91 -12.58
N ALA A 18 -2.89 5.01 -11.79
CA ALA A 18 -2.96 4.86 -10.34
C ALA A 18 -3.82 5.96 -9.68
N TRP A 19 -3.66 7.22 -10.11
CA TRP A 19 -4.45 8.35 -9.62
C TRP A 19 -5.92 8.23 -10.01
N LEU A 20 -6.22 7.82 -11.24
CA LEU A 20 -7.61 7.58 -11.66
C LEU A 20 -8.27 6.48 -10.83
N ALA A 21 -7.57 5.37 -10.58
CA ALA A 21 -8.09 4.30 -9.73
C ALA A 21 -8.34 4.80 -8.30
N GLY A 22 -7.39 5.55 -7.72
CA GLY A 22 -7.56 6.15 -6.38
C GLY A 22 -8.71 7.15 -6.32
N LEU A 23 -8.88 7.98 -7.36
CA LEU A 23 -9.97 8.95 -7.46
C LEU A 23 -11.33 8.26 -7.55
N ILE A 24 -11.44 7.19 -8.34
CA ILE A 24 -12.67 6.38 -8.43
C ILE A 24 -13.01 5.81 -7.06
N ILE A 25 -12.04 5.22 -6.36
CA ILE A 25 -12.23 4.68 -5.00
C ILE A 25 -12.72 5.76 -4.04
N TYR A 26 -12.10 6.94 -4.08
CA TYR A 26 -12.48 8.09 -3.26
C TYR A 26 -13.93 8.52 -3.52
N LEU A 27 -14.35 8.57 -4.79
CA LEU A 27 -15.71 8.93 -5.18
C LEU A 27 -16.74 7.84 -4.82
N THR A 28 -16.35 6.56 -4.81
CA THR A 28 -17.23 5.43 -4.45
C THR A 28 -17.40 5.18 -2.94
N GLY A 29 -16.98 6.12 -2.07
CA GLY A 29 -17.14 5.98 -0.62
C GLY A 29 -15.91 5.45 0.12
N GLY A 30 -14.74 5.41 -0.54
CA GLY A 30 -13.47 5.05 0.08
C GLY A 30 -13.36 3.55 0.43
N LEU A 31 -12.32 3.19 1.20
CA LEU A 31 -12.04 1.78 1.56
C LEU A 31 -13.05 1.18 2.55
N VAL A 32 -13.83 2.00 3.26
CA VAL A 32 -14.67 1.58 4.39
C VAL A 32 -16.13 1.40 3.99
N ASP A 33 -16.69 2.30 3.18
CA ASP A 33 -18.08 2.25 2.72
C ASP A 33 -18.21 1.82 1.24
N SER A 34 -17.16 1.21 0.69
CA SER A 34 -17.17 0.80 -0.71
C SER A 34 -18.25 -0.25 -0.99
N PRO A 35 -19.00 -0.11 -2.10
CA PRO A 35 -20.03 -1.08 -2.48
C PRO A 35 -19.42 -2.47 -2.66
N VAL A 36 -20.04 -3.45 -2.01
CA VAL A 36 -19.72 -4.87 -2.13
C VAL A 36 -20.17 -5.37 -3.51
N LEU A 37 -19.25 -5.99 -4.26
CA LEU A 37 -19.58 -6.55 -5.58
C LEU A 37 -20.37 -7.85 -5.48
N VAL A 38 -20.15 -8.62 -4.40
CA VAL A 38 -20.82 -9.91 -4.17
C VAL A 38 -21.40 -9.91 -2.74
N PRO A 39 -22.73 -9.98 -2.57
CA PRO A 39 -23.37 -10.09 -1.26
C PRO A 39 -22.83 -11.32 -0.51
N GLY A 40 -22.31 -11.12 0.71
CA GLY A 40 -21.78 -12.21 1.54
C GLY A 40 -20.27 -12.46 1.44
N THR A 41 -19.51 -11.63 0.70
CA THR A 41 -18.04 -11.70 0.67
C THR A 41 -17.42 -10.34 1.01
N PRO A 42 -16.17 -10.29 1.52
CA PRO A 42 -15.44 -9.04 1.71
C PRO A 42 -14.92 -8.42 0.40
N LEU A 43 -15.40 -8.87 -0.77
CA LEU A 43 -15.01 -8.36 -2.07
C LEU A 43 -15.68 -7.00 -2.32
N THR A 44 -14.97 -5.94 -1.98
CA THR A 44 -15.36 -4.56 -2.26
C THR A 44 -14.82 -4.10 -3.61
N LEU A 45 -15.48 -3.12 -4.21
CA LEU A 45 -15.00 -2.49 -5.45
C LEU A 45 -13.58 -1.92 -5.28
N ALA A 46 -13.32 -1.33 -4.11
CA ALA A 46 -12.00 -0.87 -3.74
C ALA A 46 -10.94 -1.98 -3.80
N LEU A 47 -11.22 -3.18 -3.30
CA LEU A 47 -10.25 -4.28 -3.32
C LEU A 47 -9.86 -4.66 -4.75
N VAL A 48 -10.85 -4.81 -5.63
CA VAL A 48 -10.59 -5.18 -7.03
C VAL A 48 -9.82 -4.08 -7.74
N LEU A 49 -10.22 -2.82 -7.59
CA LEU A 49 -9.54 -1.69 -8.23
C LEU A 49 -8.11 -1.52 -7.68
N LEU A 50 -7.90 -1.71 -6.39
CA LEU A 50 -6.57 -1.60 -5.78
C LEU A 50 -5.66 -2.74 -6.25
N SER A 51 -6.12 -3.99 -6.13
CA SER A 51 -5.29 -5.16 -6.46
C SER A 51 -5.03 -5.31 -7.96
N PHE A 52 -6.04 -5.08 -8.80
CA PHE A 52 -5.89 -5.30 -10.25
C PHE A 52 -5.54 -4.05 -11.05
N VAL A 53 -5.90 -2.85 -10.61
CA VAL A 53 -5.61 -1.63 -11.39
C VAL A 53 -4.46 -0.87 -10.77
N TYR A 54 -4.50 -0.62 -9.46
CA TYR A 54 -3.47 0.18 -8.79
C TYR A 54 -2.12 -0.56 -8.71
N MET A 55 -2.10 -1.83 -8.31
CA MET A 55 -0.84 -2.61 -8.23
C MET A 55 -0.25 -2.96 -9.61
N TRP A 56 -1.11 -3.16 -10.62
CA TRP A 56 -0.67 -3.42 -12.00
C TRP A 56 -0.40 -2.16 -12.82
N ALA A 57 -0.66 -0.97 -12.27
CA ALA A 57 -0.39 0.30 -12.94
C ALA A 57 1.01 0.40 -13.59
N PRO A 58 2.13 0.03 -12.93
CA PRO A 58 3.45 0.03 -13.56
C PRO A 58 3.57 -1.00 -14.69
N ALA A 59 2.97 -2.19 -14.55
CA ALA A 59 2.99 -3.20 -15.59
C ALA A 59 2.21 -2.74 -16.83
N LEU A 60 1.02 -2.16 -16.64
CA LEU A 60 0.19 -1.57 -17.68
C LEU A 60 0.89 -0.38 -18.34
N GLY A 61 1.48 0.52 -17.55
CA GLY A 61 2.28 1.64 -18.05
C GLY A 61 3.45 1.17 -18.92
N ASN A 62 4.13 0.08 -18.53
CA ASN A 62 5.22 -0.48 -19.33
C ASN A 62 4.72 -1.09 -20.64
N LEU A 63 3.56 -1.75 -20.61
CA LEU A 63 2.92 -2.32 -21.79
C LEU A 63 2.48 -1.23 -22.78
N LEU A 64 1.80 -0.19 -22.27
CA LEU A 64 1.32 0.96 -23.04
C LEU A 64 2.46 1.73 -23.69
N THR A 65 3.52 2.02 -22.93
CA THR A 65 4.69 2.72 -23.48
C THR A 65 5.39 1.93 -24.56
N ARG A 66 5.53 0.60 -24.40
CA ARG A 66 6.05 -0.30 -25.44
C ARG A 66 5.15 -0.35 -26.68
N LEU A 67 3.83 -0.38 -26.51
CA LEU A 67 2.89 -0.34 -27.63
C LEU A 67 3.03 0.95 -28.45
N ILE A 68 3.20 2.09 -27.78
CA ILE A 68 3.39 3.40 -28.41
C ILE A 68 4.77 3.49 -29.10
N THR A 69 5.83 3.00 -28.45
CA THR A 69 7.20 3.03 -29.01
C THR A 69 7.50 1.90 -30.00
N ARG A 70 6.58 0.96 -30.23
CA ARG A 70 6.71 -0.18 -31.16
C ARG A 70 8.05 -0.93 -31.05
N GLN A 71 8.58 -1.07 -29.84
CA GLN A 71 9.81 -1.85 -29.63
C GLN A 71 9.56 -3.35 -29.83
N GLY A 72 10.53 -4.05 -30.42
CA GLY A 72 10.51 -5.51 -30.58
C GLY A 72 10.46 -6.25 -29.24
N TRP A 73 9.86 -7.44 -29.24
CA TRP A 73 9.65 -8.32 -28.08
C TRP A 73 10.90 -9.13 -27.69
N SER A 74 12.06 -8.83 -28.27
CA SER A 74 13.34 -9.48 -27.96
C SER A 74 13.89 -8.96 -26.62
N ASP A 75 14.27 -9.87 -25.70
CA ASP A 75 14.75 -9.59 -24.34
C ASP A 75 13.70 -8.97 -23.37
N LEU A 76 12.49 -9.54 -23.35
CA LEU A 76 11.46 -9.18 -22.37
C LEU A 76 11.66 -9.79 -20.99
N LEU A 77 12.40 -10.89 -20.92
CA LEU A 77 12.69 -11.55 -19.66
C LEU A 77 13.71 -10.71 -18.91
N LEU A 78 13.40 -10.39 -17.65
CA LEU A 78 14.45 -10.02 -16.71
C LEU A 78 15.51 -11.11 -16.82
N ARG A 79 16.73 -10.71 -17.19
CA ARG A 79 17.91 -11.56 -17.14
C ARG A 79 18.18 -11.83 -15.65
N MET A 80 17.35 -12.69 -15.07
CA MET A 80 17.40 -13.08 -13.67
C MET A 80 18.63 -13.97 -13.54
N GLN A 81 19.78 -13.32 -13.39
CA GLN A 81 21.08 -13.96 -13.22
C GLN A 81 21.16 -14.55 -11.81
N PHE A 82 20.33 -15.57 -11.56
CA PHE A 82 20.19 -16.28 -10.28
C PHE A 82 21.52 -16.71 -9.69
N LYS A 83 22.47 -17.12 -10.54
CA LYS A 83 23.79 -17.59 -10.10
C LYS A 83 24.67 -16.52 -9.46
N ASN A 84 24.51 -15.25 -9.83
CA ASN A 84 25.41 -14.17 -9.39
C ASN A 84 24.72 -13.11 -8.50
N CYS A 85 23.38 -13.06 -8.47
CA CYS A 85 22.62 -12.06 -7.73
C CYS A 85 22.01 -12.53 -6.40
N TRP A 86 22.22 -13.78 -5.96
CA TRP A 86 21.61 -14.27 -4.72
C TRP A 86 22.08 -13.53 -3.46
N LYS A 87 23.36 -13.15 -3.39
CA LYS A 87 23.92 -12.37 -2.27
C LYS A 87 23.31 -10.97 -2.16
N PRO A 88 23.29 -10.13 -3.22
CA PRO A 88 22.63 -8.83 -3.14
C PRO A 88 21.10 -8.94 -2.97
N LEU A 89 20.46 -10.00 -3.47
CA LEU A 89 19.04 -10.24 -3.27
C LEU A 89 18.71 -10.51 -1.79
N LEU A 90 19.49 -11.38 -1.14
CA LEU A 90 19.36 -11.63 0.30
C LEU A 90 19.67 -10.39 1.12
N ALA A 91 20.74 -9.67 0.76
CA ALA A 91 21.10 -8.42 1.44
C ALA A 91 19.97 -7.38 1.37
N ALA A 92 19.36 -7.20 0.19
CA ALA A 92 18.22 -6.30 0.02
C ALA A 92 17.00 -6.74 0.85
N CYS A 93 16.67 -8.04 0.86
CA CYS A 93 15.59 -8.56 1.70
C CYS A 93 15.86 -8.33 3.19
N SER A 94 17.07 -8.62 3.66
CA SER A 94 17.44 -8.43 5.06
C SER A 94 17.56 -6.97 5.48
N CYS A 95 17.92 -6.08 4.54
CA CYS A 95 18.12 -4.66 4.83
C CYS A 95 16.80 -3.99 5.26
N GLN A 96 15.67 -4.41 4.68
CA GLN A 96 14.35 -3.86 5.02
C GLN A 96 13.91 -4.19 6.44
N GLU A 97 14.15 -5.43 6.88
CA GLU A 97 13.84 -5.87 8.25
C GLU A 97 14.78 -5.20 9.26
N PHE A 98 16.06 -5.08 8.90
CA PHE A 98 17.06 -4.40 9.73
C PHE A 98 16.73 -2.92 9.94
N LEU A 99 16.25 -2.23 8.90
CA LEU A 99 15.85 -0.82 9.00
C LEU A 99 14.65 -0.62 9.94
N GLN A 100 13.66 -1.51 9.89
CA GLN A 100 12.50 -1.46 10.78
C GLN A 100 12.92 -1.66 12.24
N TRP A 101 13.78 -2.66 12.49
CA TRP A 101 14.28 -2.96 13.84
C TRP A 101 15.07 -1.79 14.47
N LEU A 102 15.78 -1.00 13.65
CA LEU A 102 16.46 0.22 14.10
C LEU A 102 15.50 1.42 14.26
N GLY A 103 14.46 1.51 13.43
CA GLY A 103 13.54 2.64 13.42
C GLY A 103 12.63 2.70 14.65
N GLU A 104 12.09 1.56 15.07
CA GLU A 104 11.19 1.48 16.24
C GLU A 104 11.79 2.04 17.55
N PRO A 105 13.01 1.64 17.99
CA PRO A 105 13.60 2.18 19.21
C PRO A 105 13.96 3.66 19.08
N PHE A 106 14.33 4.11 17.88
CA PHE A 106 14.62 5.53 17.61
C PHE A 106 13.37 6.40 17.77
N ILE A 107 12.22 5.95 17.24
CA ILE A 107 10.94 6.66 17.37
C ILE A 107 10.47 6.68 18.83
N PHE A 108 10.61 5.55 19.55
CA PHE A 108 10.27 5.48 20.97
C PHE A 108 11.08 6.46 21.82
N PHE A 109 12.38 6.60 21.54
CA PHE A 109 13.25 7.53 22.26
C PHE A 109 12.95 9.00 21.92
N SER A 110 12.68 9.32 20.64
CA SER A 110 12.37 10.68 20.22
C SER A 110 11.01 11.18 20.69
N SER A 111 10.00 10.31 20.73
CA SER A 111 8.64 10.67 21.14
C SER A 111 7.87 9.42 21.59
N PRO A 112 7.86 9.10 22.90
CA PRO A 112 7.17 7.92 23.41
C PRO A 112 5.64 7.99 23.22
N TYR A 113 5.08 9.19 23.07
CA TYR A 113 3.63 9.41 22.92
C TYR A 113 3.08 8.91 21.57
N ILE A 114 3.89 8.91 20.51
CA ILE A 114 3.44 8.49 19.16
C ILE A 114 3.11 7.01 19.14
N LEU A 115 3.96 6.15 19.70
CA LEU A 115 3.74 4.70 19.73
C LEU A 115 2.54 4.31 20.60
N ILE A 116 2.32 5.02 21.71
CA ILE A 116 1.16 4.80 22.58
C ILE A 116 -0.16 5.16 21.86
N SER A 117 -0.16 6.19 20.99
CA SER A 117 -1.35 6.60 20.24
C SER A 117 -1.79 5.59 19.17
N ILE A 118 -0.82 4.87 18.58
CA ILE A 118 -1.02 3.92 17.47
C ILE A 118 -1.39 2.54 18.02
N CYS A 119 -0.87 2.15 19.19
CA CYS A 119 -1.19 0.87 19.83
C CYS A 119 -2.63 0.88 20.42
N PRO A 120 -3.61 0.17 19.84
CA PRO A 120 -4.98 0.15 20.35
C PRO A 120 -5.07 -0.60 21.69
N SER A 121 -4.11 -1.50 21.96
CA SER A 121 -4.06 -2.36 23.14
C SER A 121 -3.96 -1.56 24.45
N SER A 122 -3.28 -0.41 24.43
CA SER A 122 -3.15 0.48 25.59
C SER A 122 -4.44 1.27 25.89
N LYS A 123 -5.23 1.61 24.86
CA LYS A 123 -6.46 2.42 25.04
C LYS A 123 -7.57 1.68 25.78
N ASN A 124 -7.61 0.36 25.66
CA ASN A 124 -8.57 -0.48 26.39
C ASN A 124 -8.16 -0.72 27.85
N PHE A 125 -6.86 -0.65 28.17
CA PHE A 125 -6.36 -0.78 29.53
C PHE A 125 -6.66 0.47 30.38
N LEU A 126 -6.72 1.65 29.74
CA LEU A 126 -7.06 2.93 30.39
C LEU A 126 -8.55 3.26 30.40
N ARG A 127 -9.43 2.37 29.92
CA ARG A 127 -10.84 2.39 30.32
C ARG A 127 -10.97 1.49 31.54
N PRO A 128 -10.84 2.00 32.78
CA PRO A 128 -11.44 1.28 33.88
C PRO A 128 -12.90 1.09 33.51
N THR A 129 -13.37 -0.15 33.57
CA THR A 129 -14.77 -0.51 33.55
C THR A 129 -15.42 0.10 34.79
N VAL A 130 -15.58 1.42 34.79
CA VAL A 130 -16.35 2.14 35.81
C VAL A 130 -17.77 1.71 35.55
N ARG A 131 -18.21 0.70 36.30
CA ARG A 131 -19.60 0.31 36.42
C ARG A 131 -20.34 1.54 36.92
N GLN A 132 -20.88 2.31 35.97
CA GLN A 132 -21.75 3.44 36.22
C GLN A 132 -22.85 2.97 37.19
N PRO A 133 -22.94 3.55 38.39
CA PRO A 133 -23.90 3.10 39.38
C PRO A 133 -25.32 3.43 38.90
N GLU A 134 -26.24 2.50 39.12
CA GLU A 134 -27.58 2.43 38.52
C GLU A 134 -28.47 3.67 38.77
N TRP A 135 -28.10 4.55 39.70
CA TRP A 135 -28.82 5.79 39.99
C TRP A 135 -28.66 6.85 38.90
N ILE A 136 -27.56 6.86 38.13
CA ILE A 136 -27.36 7.81 37.01
C ILE A 136 -28.28 7.46 35.83
N ARG A 137 -28.60 6.17 35.63
CA ARG A 137 -29.52 5.69 34.59
C ARG A 137 -30.98 6.10 34.79
N ARG A 138 -31.34 6.63 35.96
CA ARG A 138 -32.72 7.06 36.28
C ARG A 138 -32.96 8.56 36.12
N LEU A 139 -31.91 9.33 35.81
CA LEU A 139 -31.97 10.80 35.70
C LEU A 139 -31.85 11.31 34.25
N LEU A 140 -31.70 10.40 33.29
CA LEU A 140 -31.76 10.63 31.84
C LEU A 140 -32.97 9.90 31.28
#